data_AF-A0A3M0Y850-F1
#
_entry.id   AF-A0A3M0Y850-F1
#
_cell.length_a   1.000
_cell.length_b   1.000
_cell.length_c   1.000
_cell.angle_alpha   90.00
_cell.angle_beta   90.00
_cell.angle_gamma   90.00
#
_symmetry.space_group_name_H-M   'P 1'
#
loop_
_entity.id
_entity.type
_entity.pdbx_description
1 polymer ?
#
loop_
_entity_poly.entity_id
_entity_poly.type
_entity_poly.pdbx_seq_one_letter_code
_entity_poly.pdbx_strand_id
1 'polypeptide(L)'
;MNAKATRKILQASLACVFMIALLSSLASAQFADKVQRVVNDAADAIRPITDAVIGELNLGSPGNSLFGSILIIILVFTLVWTVLEKIEIFSTHRWVLWLLSIVVTLLATRWVGSQDWVQTVILPYSTFGITISAIFPFVLFFLFLNVGFQGATYSFIRKTGWLFFAVVFIGLWFSRYDELANAKWVYPIVALLAFLMMFFDGTVSKFFMHQKLARAQATFAQDAINSLLEKRQRVQNLMREGILTPEEGERQIQELNKRINYWVKKM
;
A
#
# COMPACT_ATOMS: atom_id res chain seq x y z
N MET A 1 -7.42 33.74 -23.04
CA MET A 1 -7.21 32.44 -22.35
C MET A 1 -6.93 32.72 -20.88
N ASN A 2 -7.67 32.12 -19.94
CA ASN A 2 -7.62 32.49 -18.53
C ASN A 2 -6.30 32.05 -17.87
N ALA A 3 -5.60 32.95 -17.16
CA ALA A 3 -4.30 32.68 -16.53
C ALA A 3 -4.34 31.52 -15.51
N LYS A 4 -5.51 31.23 -14.93
CA LYS A 4 -5.72 30.05 -14.09
C LYS A 4 -5.70 28.74 -14.88
N ALA A 5 -6.16 28.74 -16.13
CA ALA A 5 -6.19 27.55 -16.98
C ALA A 5 -4.78 27.20 -17.48
N THR A 6 -3.99 28.20 -17.89
CA THR A 6 -2.58 27.99 -18.30
C THR A 6 -1.72 27.46 -17.16
N ARG A 7 -1.89 27.95 -15.92
CA ARG A 7 -1.15 27.45 -14.75
C ARG A 7 -1.47 25.99 -14.43
N LYS A 8 -2.73 25.56 -14.58
CA LYS A 8 -3.14 24.17 -14.36
C LYS A 8 -2.59 23.22 -15.44
N ILE A 9 -2.59 23.66 -16.70
CA ILE A 9 -2.01 22.88 -17.81
C ILE A 9 -0.50 22.71 -17.61
N LEU A 10 0.20 23.79 -17.23
CA LEU A 10 1.64 23.75 -16.95
C LEU A 10 1.97 22.82 -15.76
N GLN A 11 1.18 22.86 -14.69
CA GLN A 11 1.35 21.97 -13.53
C GLN A 11 1.09 20.50 -13.90
N ALA A 12 0.07 20.24 -14.73
CA ALA A 12 -0.23 18.89 -15.20
C ALA A 12 0.88 18.35 -16.13
N SER A 13 1.42 19.16 -17.05
CA SER A 13 2.53 18.75 -17.90
C SER A 13 3.82 18.51 -17.11
N LEU A 14 4.12 19.35 -16.12
CA LEU A 14 5.28 19.18 -15.25
C LEU A 14 5.16 17.91 -14.39
N ALA A 15 3.98 17.65 -13.83
CA ALA A 15 3.71 16.42 -13.08
C ALA A 15 3.82 15.18 -13.98
N CYS A 16 3.38 15.27 -15.25
CA CYS A 16 3.50 14.17 -16.21
C CYS A 16 4.97 13.89 -16.55
N VAL A 17 5.77 14.93 -16.81
CA VAL A 17 7.21 14.80 -17.09
C VAL A 17 7.95 14.26 -15.86
N PHE A 18 7.63 14.73 -14.65
CA PHE A 18 8.21 14.23 -13.42
C PHE A 18 7.83 12.77 -13.15
N MET A 19 6.61 12.36 -13.46
CA MET A 19 6.20 10.97 -13.31
C MET A 19 6.85 10.07 -14.35
N ILE A 20 6.99 10.52 -15.60
CA ILE A 20 7.77 9.81 -16.64
C ILE A 20 9.23 9.68 -16.19
N ALA A 21 9.82 10.73 -15.60
CA ALA A 21 11.17 10.71 -15.06
C ALA A 21 11.32 9.71 -13.90
N LEU A 22 10.39 9.71 -12.94
CA LEU A 22 10.38 8.75 -11.82
C LEU A 22 10.19 7.31 -12.31
N LEU A 23 9.26 7.08 -13.23
CA LEU A 23 9.03 5.77 -13.83
C LEU A 23 10.24 5.31 -14.65
N SER A 24 10.94 6.22 -15.34
CA SER A 24 12.18 5.91 -16.04
C SER A 24 13.36 5.64 -15.12
N SER A 25 13.40 6.22 -13.91
CA SER A 25 14.42 5.89 -12.88
C SER A 25 14.15 4.53 -12.21
N LEU A 26 12.89 4.19 -11.96
CA LEU A 26 12.46 2.87 -11.47
C LEU A 26 12.62 1.77 -12.54
N ALA A 27 12.48 2.13 -13.82
CA ALA A 27 12.76 1.28 -14.96
C ALA A 27 14.24 1.32 -15.40
N SER A 28 15.09 2.15 -14.79
CA SER A 28 16.49 2.24 -15.19
C SER A 28 17.22 0.99 -14.70
N ALA A 29 17.73 0.19 -15.64
CA ALA A 29 18.64 -0.92 -15.38
C ALA A 29 19.78 -0.49 -14.42
N GLN A 30 20.19 0.79 -14.46
CA GLN A 30 21.20 1.37 -13.57
C GLN A 30 20.86 1.32 -12.07
N PHE A 31 19.61 1.52 -11.66
CA PHE A 31 19.25 1.39 -10.24
C PHE A 31 19.20 -0.08 -9.83
N ALA A 32 18.65 -0.94 -10.69
CA ALA A 32 18.68 -2.38 -10.49
C ALA A 32 20.13 -2.90 -10.37
N ASP A 33 21.04 -2.46 -11.24
CA ASP A 33 22.47 -2.81 -11.21
C ASP A 33 23.15 -2.33 -9.92
N LYS A 34 22.83 -1.12 -9.43
CA LYS A 34 23.41 -0.61 -8.17
C LYS A 34 22.90 -1.37 -6.96
N VAL A 35 21.60 -1.64 -6.89
CA VAL A 35 21.03 -2.46 -5.81
C VAL A 35 21.60 -3.88 -5.89
N GLN A 36 21.71 -4.45 -7.09
CA GLN A 36 22.25 -5.78 -7.29
C GLN A 36 23.74 -5.85 -6.90
N ARG A 37 24.54 -4.81 -7.17
CA ARG A 37 25.93 -4.73 -6.68
C ARG A 37 26.00 -4.68 -5.16
N VAL A 38 25.24 -3.81 -4.50
CA VAL A 38 25.23 -3.73 -3.03
C VAL A 38 24.78 -5.05 -2.40
N VAL A 39 23.78 -5.70 -3.00
CA VAL A 39 23.31 -7.02 -2.57
C VAL A 39 24.38 -8.08 -2.78
N ASN A 40 25.06 -8.10 -3.93
CA ASN A 40 26.13 -9.06 -4.22
C ASN A 40 27.32 -8.87 -3.28
N ASP A 41 27.75 -7.62 -3.04
CA ASP A 41 28.86 -7.32 -2.15
C ASP A 41 28.56 -7.74 -0.70
N ALA A 42 27.33 -7.48 -0.23
CA ALA A 42 26.88 -7.95 1.07
C ALA A 42 26.76 -9.48 1.13
N ALA A 43 26.29 -10.10 0.05
CA ALA A 43 26.16 -11.55 -0.05
C ALA A 43 27.53 -12.24 -0.01
N ASP A 44 28.51 -11.72 -0.75
CA ASP A 44 29.89 -12.22 -0.77
C ASP A 44 30.58 -12.06 0.59
N ALA A 45 30.29 -10.99 1.33
CA ALA A 45 30.81 -10.78 2.69
C ALA A 45 30.29 -11.81 3.71
N ILE A 46 29.04 -12.26 3.56
CA ILE A 46 28.38 -13.20 4.47
C ILE A 46 28.61 -14.66 4.03
N ARG A 47 28.93 -14.86 2.75
CA ARG A 47 29.19 -16.15 2.12
C ARG A 47 30.08 -17.12 2.91
N PRO A 48 31.25 -16.72 3.45
CA PRO A 48 32.09 -17.65 4.23
C PRO A 48 31.40 -18.17 5.49
N ILE A 49 30.55 -17.36 6.13
CA ILE A 49 29.78 -17.76 7.31
C ILE A 49 28.67 -18.73 6.90
N THR A 50 27.95 -18.42 5.82
CA THR A 50 26.87 -19.30 5.34
C THR A 50 27.38 -20.63 4.81
N ASP A 51 28.51 -20.63 4.08
CA ASP A 51 29.09 -21.86 3.54
C ASP A 51 29.63 -22.75 4.67
N ALA A 52 30.20 -22.16 5.73
CA ALA A 52 30.64 -22.91 6.91
C ALA A 52 29.48 -23.53 7.70
N VAL A 53 28.36 -22.81 7.83
CA VAL A 53 27.23 -23.21 8.66
C VAL A 53 26.27 -24.15 7.92
N ILE A 54 25.99 -23.88 6.65
CA ILE A 54 24.99 -24.58 5.84
C ILE A 54 25.64 -25.68 4.98
N GLY A 55 26.94 -25.55 4.68
CA GLY A 55 27.69 -26.39 3.74
C GLY A 55 27.84 -25.73 2.37
N GLU A 56 28.67 -26.30 1.50
CA GLU A 56 28.81 -25.86 0.11
C GLU A 56 27.48 -26.02 -0.63
N LEU A 57 26.72 -24.93 -0.68
CA LEU A 57 25.52 -24.85 -1.48
C LEU A 57 25.94 -24.81 -2.96
N ASN A 58 26.05 -25.98 -3.59
CA ASN A 58 26.19 -26.16 -5.03
C ASN A 58 24.88 -25.77 -5.76
N LEU A 59 24.43 -24.54 -5.53
CA LEU A 59 23.28 -23.95 -6.20
C LEU A 59 23.84 -23.24 -7.43
N GLY A 60 23.76 -23.90 -8.59
CA GLY A 60 24.43 -23.58 -9.87
C GLY A 60 24.21 -22.21 -10.52
N SER A 61 24.01 -21.12 -9.77
CA SER A 61 24.09 -19.75 -10.26
C SER A 61 24.52 -18.78 -9.14
N PRO A 62 25.61 -18.01 -9.29
CA PRO A 62 26.22 -17.20 -8.21
C PRO A 62 25.34 -16.10 -7.58
N GLY A 63 24.24 -15.68 -8.22
CA GLY A 63 23.49 -14.49 -7.78
C GLY A 63 22.12 -14.74 -7.15
N ASN A 64 21.44 -15.83 -7.50
CA ASN A 64 20.03 -16.04 -7.10
C ASN A 64 19.83 -16.97 -5.90
N SER A 65 20.89 -17.61 -5.40
CA SER A 65 20.75 -18.72 -4.45
C SER A 65 20.77 -18.27 -2.98
N LEU A 66 21.57 -17.25 -2.63
CA LEU A 66 21.74 -16.80 -1.25
C LEU A 66 20.47 -16.17 -0.67
N PHE A 67 19.76 -15.36 -1.46
CA PHE A 67 18.49 -14.77 -1.01
C PHE A 67 17.43 -15.86 -0.73
N GLY A 68 17.34 -16.87 -1.59
CA GLY A 68 16.44 -18.00 -1.40
C GLY A 68 16.79 -18.80 -0.13
N SER A 69 18.07 -19.08 0.10
CA SER A 69 18.51 -19.79 1.31
C SER A 69 18.27 -18.99 2.58
N ILE A 70 18.53 -17.68 2.59
CA ILE A 70 18.21 -16.80 3.73
C ILE A 70 16.72 -16.79 4.02
N LEU A 71 15.89 -16.70 2.98
CA LEU A 71 14.44 -16.73 3.11
C LEU A 71 13.95 -18.05 3.69
N ILE A 72 14.50 -19.19 3.25
CA ILE A 72 14.19 -20.52 3.80
C ILE A 72 14.62 -20.61 5.27
N ILE A 73 15.81 -20.11 5.63
CA ILE A 73 16.28 -20.06 7.03
C ILE A 73 15.30 -19.26 7.90
N ILE A 74 14.91 -18.07 7.47
CA ILE A 74 13.97 -17.22 8.22
C ILE A 74 12.61 -17.91 8.38
N LEU A 75 12.12 -18.54 7.31
CA LEU A 75 10.83 -19.23 7.32
C LEU A 75 10.84 -20.43 8.26
N VAL A 76 11.85 -21.31 8.14
CA VAL A 76 12.01 -22.48 8.99
C VAL A 76 12.21 -22.04 10.45
N PHE A 77 13.03 -21.03 10.70
CA PHE A 77 13.22 -20.47 12.04
C PHE A 77 11.92 -20.00 12.65
N THR A 78 11.13 -19.21 11.91
CA THR A 78 9.86 -18.66 12.40
C THR A 78 8.84 -19.77 12.67
N LEU A 79 8.78 -20.80 11.81
CA LEU A 79 7.91 -21.96 11.99
C LEU A 79 8.32 -22.75 13.25
N VAL A 80 9.60 -23.11 13.36
CA VAL A 80 10.14 -23.86 14.50
C VAL A 80 9.94 -23.09 15.80
N TRP A 81 10.24 -21.79 15.78
CA TRP A 81 10.03 -20.89 16.92
C TRP A 81 8.56 -20.91 17.37
N THR A 82 7.63 -20.70 16.44
CA THR A 82 6.19 -20.65 16.72
C THR A 82 5.66 -21.98 17.29
N VAL A 83 6.21 -23.11 16.84
CA VAL A 83 5.85 -24.44 17.35
C VAL A 83 6.44 -24.67 18.75
N LEU A 84 7.71 -24.34 18.97
CA LEU A 84 8.39 -24.52 20.25
C LEU A 84 7.82 -23.60 21.35
N GLU A 85 7.40 -22.39 21.00
CA GLU A 85 6.80 -21.43 21.95
C GLU A 85 5.49 -21.94 22.57
N LYS A 86 4.77 -22.83 21.87
CA LYS A 86 3.52 -23.44 22.37
C LYS A 86 3.72 -24.53 23.42
N ILE A 87 4.96 -24.99 23.64
CA ILE A 87 5.28 -26.04 24.60
C ILE A 87 5.68 -25.36 25.92
N GLU A 88 4.91 -25.61 27.00
CA GLU A 88 5.09 -24.95 28.30
C GLU A 88 6.52 -25.07 28.85
N ILE A 89 7.20 -26.19 28.60
CA ILE A 89 8.58 -26.45 29.04
C ILE A 89 9.56 -25.41 28.48
N PHE A 90 9.39 -24.98 27.23
CA PHE A 90 10.27 -24.01 26.58
C PHE A 90 9.87 -22.56 26.88
N SER A 91 8.62 -22.32 27.30
CA SER A 91 8.17 -20.99 27.71
C SER A 91 8.91 -20.48 28.97
N THR A 92 9.25 -21.39 29.89
CA THR A 92 9.96 -21.08 31.14
C THR A 92 11.42 -20.71 30.91
N HIS A 93 12.07 -21.25 29.87
CA HIS A 93 13.50 -21.07 29.60
C HIS A 93 13.73 -20.53 28.18
N ARG A 94 13.48 -19.23 27.99
CA ARG A 94 13.59 -18.57 26.67
C ARG A 94 14.94 -18.74 25.96
N TRP A 95 16.04 -18.89 26.70
CA TRP A 95 17.36 -19.12 26.11
C TRP A 95 17.47 -20.50 25.45
N VAL A 96 16.81 -21.51 26.02
CA VAL A 96 16.72 -22.87 25.44
C VAL A 96 15.91 -22.82 24.15
N LEU A 97 14.82 -22.06 24.14
CA LEU A 97 13.98 -21.86 22.96
C LEU A 97 14.78 -21.25 21.81
N TRP A 98 15.56 -20.20 22.07
CA TRP A 98 16.47 -19.59 21.09
C TRP A 98 17.50 -20.60 20.55
N LEU A 99 18.22 -21.26 21.46
CA LEU A 99 19.28 -22.20 21.09
C LEU A 99 18.73 -23.37 20.26
N LEU A 100 17.61 -23.95 20.70
CA LEU A 100 16.97 -25.06 20.02
C LEU A 100 16.41 -24.65 18.66
N SER A 101 15.78 -23.47 18.56
CA SER A 101 15.28 -22.94 17.28
C SER A 101 16.39 -22.73 16.28
N ILE A 102 17.54 -22.19 16.71
CA ILE A 102 18.73 -22.01 15.85
C ILE A 102 19.25 -23.39 15.42
N VAL A 103 19.51 -24.31 16.34
CA VAL A 103 20.07 -25.64 16.01
C VAL A 103 19.17 -26.42 15.06
N VAL A 104 17.87 -26.45 15.32
CA VAL A 104 16.89 -27.14 14.47
C VAL A 104 16.80 -26.48 13.09
N THR A 105 16.82 -25.15 13.02
CA THR A 105 16.83 -24.43 11.73
C THR A 105 18.10 -24.72 10.93
N LEU A 106 19.27 -24.73 11.56
CA LEU A 106 20.54 -25.05 10.91
C LEU A 106 20.56 -26.48 10.39
N LEU A 107 20.07 -27.44 11.19
CA LEU A 107 19.93 -28.82 10.74
C LEU A 107 18.93 -28.94 9.59
N ALA A 108 17.74 -28.37 9.72
CA ALA A 108 16.71 -28.42 8.68
C ALA A 108 17.20 -27.81 7.36
N THR A 109 17.85 -26.65 7.41
CA THR A 109 18.36 -25.96 6.21
C THR A 109 19.50 -26.71 5.53
N ARG A 110 20.36 -27.39 6.30
CA ARG A 110 21.41 -28.28 5.76
C ARG A 110 20.83 -29.45 4.96
N TRP A 111 19.74 -30.05 5.42
CA TRP A 111 19.12 -31.20 4.75
C TRP A 111 18.14 -30.80 3.63
N VAL A 112 17.48 -29.64 3.74
CA VAL A 112 16.58 -29.09 2.71
C VAL A 112 17.36 -28.47 1.54
N GLY A 113 18.67 -28.23 1.69
CA GLY A 113 19.54 -27.62 0.67
C GLY A 113 19.79 -28.44 -0.60
N SER A 114 19.14 -29.60 -0.79
CA SER A 114 19.15 -30.26 -2.10
C SER A 114 18.46 -29.36 -3.14
N GLN A 115 19.11 -29.18 -4.29
CA GLN A 115 18.71 -28.20 -5.33
C GLN A 115 17.22 -28.28 -5.69
N ASP A 116 16.64 -29.48 -5.68
CA ASP A 116 15.26 -29.74 -6.08
C ASP A 116 14.23 -29.13 -5.12
N TRP A 117 14.49 -29.15 -3.81
CA TRP A 117 13.57 -28.58 -2.81
C TRP A 117 13.59 -27.06 -2.82
N VAL A 118 14.79 -26.48 -2.90
CA VAL A 118 14.97 -25.04 -2.97
C VAL A 118 14.28 -24.48 -4.22
N GLN A 119 14.42 -25.14 -5.37
CA GLN A 119 13.76 -24.73 -6.60
C GLN A 119 12.23 -24.82 -6.49
N THR A 120 11.70 -25.88 -5.86
CA THR A 120 10.26 -26.05 -5.63
C THR A 120 9.68 -24.97 -4.71
N VAL A 121 10.44 -24.55 -3.70
CA VAL A 121 10.04 -23.51 -2.75
C VAL A 121 10.17 -22.10 -3.36
N ILE A 122 11.19 -21.86 -4.19
CA ILE A 122 11.43 -20.56 -4.84
C ILE A 122 10.42 -20.26 -5.97
N LEU A 123 9.94 -21.27 -6.69
CA LEU A 123 9.00 -21.10 -7.81
C LEU A 123 7.72 -20.31 -7.44
N PRO A 124 7.05 -20.60 -6.29
CA PRO A 124 5.97 -19.76 -5.79
C PRO A 124 6.40 -18.32 -5.43
N TYR A 125 7.59 -18.14 -4.85
CA TYR A 125 8.08 -16.82 -4.44
C TYR A 125 8.42 -15.91 -5.63
N SER A 126 8.93 -16.46 -6.73
CA SER A 126 9.15 -15.67 -7.95
C SER A 126 7.82 -15.17 -8.51
N THR A 127 6.80 -16.03 -8.55
CA THR A 127 5.44 -15.67 -8.99
C THR A 127 4.83 -14.59 -8.08
N PHE A 128 4.99 -14.73 -6.76
CA PHE A 128 4.53 -13.75 -5.79
C PHE A 128 5.26 -12.40 -5.93
N GLY A 129 6.59 -12.41 -6.07
CA GLY A 129 7.39 -11.21 -6.29
C GLY A 129 7.00 -10.48 -7.56
N ILE A 130 6.82 -11.22 -8.67
CA ILE A 130 6.32 -10.68 -9.94
C ILE A 130 4.92 -10.07 -9.73
N THR A 131 4.04 -10.78 -9.02
CA THR A 131 2.68 -10.29 -8.72
C THR A 131 2.68 -9.00 -7.92
N ILE A 132 3.45 -8.91 -6.84
CA ILE A 132 3.59 -7.67 -6.05
C ILE A 132 4.17 -6.55 -6.91
N SER A 133 5.22 -6.84 -7.68
CA SER A 133 5.88 -5.85 -8.53
C SER A 133 4.95 -5.31 -9.63
N ALA A 134 3.94 -6.08 -10.03
CA ALA A 134 2.92 -5.67 -10.99
C ALA A 134 1.74 -4.92 -10.32
N ILE A 135 1.29 -5.38 -9.14
CA ILE A 135 0.18 -4.77 -8.39
C ILE A 135 0.57 -3.41 -7.81
N PHE A 136 1.80 -3.25 -7.32
CA PHE A 136 2.20 -2.03 -6.63
C PHE A 136 2.15 -0.78 -7.55
N PRO A 137 2.74 -0.79 -8.76
CA PRO A 137 2.57 0.30 -9.72
C PRO A 137 1.11 0.55 -10.08
N PHE A 138 0.28 -0.51 -10.18
CA PHE A 138 -1.14 -0.38 -10.46
C PHE A 138 -1.87 0.39 -9.36
N VAL A 139 -1.62 0.07 -8.09
CA VAL A 139 -2.23 0.77 -6.94
C VAL A 139 -1.76 2.22 -6.87
N LEU A 140 -0.47 2.49 -7.07
CA LEU A 140 0.05 3.86 -7.07
C LEU A 140 -0.57 4.69 -8.20
N PHE A 141 -0.64 4.12 -9.40
CA PHE A 141 -1.23 4.77 -10.56
C PHE A 141 -2.74 4.98 -10.38
N PHE A 142 -3.44 4.00 -9.79
CA PHE A 142 -4.84 4.12 -9.38
C PHE A 142 -5.06 5.32 -8.45
N LEU A 143 -4.24 5.43 -7.40
CA LEU A 143 -4.33 6.53 -6.44
C LEU A 143 -4.02 7.87 -7.11
N PHE A 144 -2.96 7.95 -7.91
CA PHE A 144 -2.60 9.18 -8.59
C PHE A 144 -3.70 9.65 -9.54
N LEU A 145 -4.26 8.75 -10.36
CA LEU A 145 -5.31 9.11 -11.31
C LEU A 145 -6.64 9.44 -10.62
N ASN A 146 -7.12 8.56 -9.73
CA ASN A 146 -8.47 8.71 -9.16
C ASN A 146 -8.53 9.69 -7.99
N VAL A 147 -7.46 9.78 -7.19
CA VAL A 147 -7.40 10.71 -6.07
C VAL A 147 -6.81 12.06 -6.50
N GLY A 148 -5.80 12.07 -7.38
CA GLY A 148 -5.16 13.30 -7.85
C GLY A 148 -6.01 14.09 -8.84
N PHE A 149 -6.67 13.43 -9.81
CA PHE A 149 -7.45 14.10 -10.86
C PHE A 149 -8.96 13.93 -10.68
N GLN A 150 -9.49 14.49 -9.59
CA GLN A 150 -10.92 14.40 -9.29
C GLN A 150 -11.77 15.43 -10.04
N GLY A 151 -12.97 14.99 -10.44
CA GLY A 151 -13.97 15.80 -11.12
C GLY A 151 -14.23 15.35 -12.55
N ALA A 152 -15.36 15.76 -13.10
CA ALA A 152 -15.78 15.41 -14.46
C ALA A 152 -14.82 15.95 -15.53
N THR A 153 -14.19 17.11 -15.27
CA THR A 153 -13.26 17.79 -16.17
C THR A 153 -12.02 16.97 -16.51
N TYR A 154 -11.59 16.06 -15.63
CA TYR A 154 -10.39 15.26 -15.83
C TYR A 154 -10.68 13.82 -16.27
N SER A 155 -11.92 13.48 -16.64
CA SER A 155 -12.24 12.11 -17.09
C SER A 155 -11.42 11.71 -18.32
N PHE A 156 -11.15 12.64 -19.24
CA PHE A 156 -10.29 12.37 -20.40
C PHE A 156 -8.86 11.99 -19.98
N ILE A 157 -8.27 12.72 -19.02
CA ILE A 157 -6.91 12.45 -18.52
C ILE A 157 -6.85 11.09 -17.83
N ARG A 158 -7.85 10.75 -17.00
CA ARG A 158 -7.89 9.44 -16.32
C ARG A 158 -8.02 8.28 -17.31
N LYS A 159 -8.92 8.39 -18.30
CA LYS A 159 -9.08 7.38 -19.36
C LYS A 159 -7.79 7.20 -20.18
N THR A 160 -7.18 8.31 -20.59
CA THR A 160 -5.90 8.29 -21.33
C THR A 160 -4.79 7.69 -20.49
N GLY A 161 -4.73 8.02 -19.20
CA GLY A 161 -3.76 7.45 -18.26
C GLY A 161 -3.93 5.93 -18.11
N TRP A 162 -5.16 5.44 -17.94
CA TRP A 162 -5.44 4.00 -17.89
C TRP A 162 -5.07 3.27 -19.18
N LEU A 163 -5.37 3.87 -20.33
CA LEU A 163 -4.97 3.33 -21.63
C LEU A 163 -3.44 3.25 -21.76
N PHE A 164 -2.73 4.33 -21.41
CA PHE A 164 -1.28 4.35 -21.42
C PHE A 164 -0.69 3.28 -20.50
N PHE A 165 -1.22 3.15 -19.28
CA PHE A 165 -0.78 2.13 -18.33
C PHE A 165 -1.00 0.70 -18.85
N ALA A 166 -2.15 0.43 -19.49
CA ALA A 166 -2.42 -0.85 -20.13
C ALA A 166 -1.40 -1.16 -21.24
N VAL A 167 -1.09 -0.18 -22.10
CA VAL A 167 -0.08 -0.32 -23.17
C VAL A 167 1.31 -0.62 -22.59
N VAL A 168 1.72 0.09 -21.53
CA VAL A 168 3.00 -0.17 -20.85
C VAL A 168 3.06 -1.60 -20.30
N PHE A 169 2.00 -2.09 -19.68
CA PHE A 169 1.96 -3.46 -19.15
C PHE A 169 1.94 -4.52 -20.25
N ILE A 170 1.30 -4.26 -21.38
CA ILE A 170 1.39 -5.13 -22.57
C ILE A 170 2.82 -5.14 -23.11
N GLY A 171 3.49 -3.99 -23.19
CA GLY A 171 4.89 -3.90 -23.59
C GLY A 171 5.82 -4.69 -22.65
N LEU A 172 5.62 -4.55 -21.33
CA LEU A 172 6.36 -5.31 -20.31
C LEU A 172 6.12 -6.82 -20.42
N TRP A 173 4.90 -7.22 -20.75
CA TRP A 173 4.58 -8.63 -20.97
C TRP A 173 5.37 -9.21 -22.13
N PHE A 174 5.40 -8.53 -23.29
CA PHE A 174 6.20 -8.97 -24.44
C PHE A 174 7.70 -8.96 -24.15
N SER A 175 8.22 -7.91 -23.48
CA SER A 175 9.65 -7.81 -23.20
C SER A 175 10.17 -8.86 -22.22
N ARG A 176 9.30 -9.39 -21.36
CA ARG A 176 9.67 -10.37 -20.32
C ARG A 176 9.07 -11.75 -20.55
N TYR A 177 8.47 -12.01 -21.71
CA TYR A 177 7.68 -13.22 -21.95
C TYR A 177 8.45 -14.52 -21.69
N ASP A 178 9.74 -14.54 -22.04
CA ASP A 178 10.61 -15.71 -21.90
C ASP A 178 11.18 -15.88 -20.48
N GLU A 179 11.29 -14.78 -19.72
CA GLU A 179 11.83 -14.77 -18.35
C GLU A 179 10.77 -15.16 -17.30
N LEU A 180 9.50 -14.91 -17.61
CA LEU A 180 8.37 -15.17 -16.74
C LEU A 180 8.01 -16.66 -16.85
N ALA A 181 8.51 -17.52 -15.97
CA ALA A 181 8.19 -18.96 -16.03
C ALA A 181 6.67 -19.24 -15.92
N ASN A 182 6.14 -19.32 -14.71
CA ASN A 182 4.71 -19.59 -14.47
C ASN A 182 3.87 -18.29 -14.34
N ALA A 183 4.52 -17.14 -14.23
CA ALA A 183 3.89 -15.85 -13.98
C ALA A 183 3.55 -15.06 -15.27
N LYS A 184 3.57 -15.70 -16.44
CA LYS A 184 3.30 -15.05 -17.75
C LYS A 184 1.97 -14.30 -17.79
N TRP A 185 0.99 -14.78 -17.03
CA TRP A 185 -0.37 -14.24 -17.01
C TRP A 185 -0.55 -13.00 -16.13
N VAL A 186 0.42 -12.69 -15.26
CA VAL A 186 0.30 -11.57 -14.31
C VAL A 186 0.19 -10.23 -15.05
N TYR A 187 1.07 -9.96 -16.02
CA TYR A 187 1.05 -8.69 -16.76
C TYR A 187 -0.21 -8.53 -17.63
N PRO A 188 -0.67 -9.54 -18.39
CA PRO A 188 -1.97 -9.48 -19.08
C PRO A 188 -3.16 -9.23 -18.16
N ILE A 189 -3.19 -9.86 -16.98
CA ILE A 189 -4.27 -9.65 -16.01
C ILE A 189 -4.25 -8.19 -15.52
N VAL A 190 -3.08 -7.63 -15.19
CA VAL A 190 -2.98 -6.23 -14.75
C VAL A 190 -3.30 -5.26 -15.89
N ALA A 191 -2.90 -5.55 -17.12
CA ALA A 191 -3.30 -4.78 -18.30
C ALA A 191 -4.81 -4.81 -18.52
N LEU A 192 -5.43 -5.99 -18.37
CA LEU A 192 -6.89 -6.16 -18.45
C LEU A 192 -7.59 -5.37 -17.34
N LEU A 193 -7.08 -5.42 -16.10
CA LEU A 193 -7.61 -4.63 -15.00
C LEU A 193 -7.51 -3.13 -15.31
N ALA A 194 -6.38 -2.65 -15.81
CA ALA A 194 -6.21 -1.25 -16.21
C ALA A 194 -7.20 -0.85 -17.31
N PHE A 195 -7.43 -1.74 -18.27
CA PHE A 195 -8.45 -1.56 -19.30
C PHE A 195 -9.86 -1.51 -18.72
N LEU A 196 -10.22 -2.42 -17.78
CA LEU A 196 -11.51 -2.38 -17.08
C LEU A 196 -11.69 -1.08 -16.27
N MET A 197 -10.63 -0.60 -15.61
CA MET A 197 -10.66 0.66 -14.87
C MET A 197 -10.98 1.86 -15.75
N MET A 198 -10.63 1.83 -17.04
CA MET A 198 -11.03 2.84 -18.01
C MET A 198 -12.57 2.92 -18.17
N PHE A 199 -13.27 1.77 -18.16
CA PHE A 199 -14.73 1.72 -18.24
C PHE A 199 -15.39 2.11 -16.91
N PHE A 200 -14.79 1.71 -15.79
CA PHE A 200 -15.30 2.00 -14.45
C PHE A 200 -14.93 3.38 -13.90
N ASP A 201 -14.20 4.21 -14.66
CA ASP A 201 -13.78 5.57 -14.28
C ASP A 201 -14.93 6.40 -13.69
N GLY A 202 -16.10 6.35 -14.33
CA GLY A 202 -17.28 7.08 -13.87
C GLY A 202 -17.81 6.58 -12.52
N THR A 203 -17.85 5.26 -12.32
CA THR A 203 -18.34 4.64 -11.08
C THR A 203 -17.40 4.95 -9.91
N VAL A 204 -16.10 4.80 -10.12
CA VAL A 204 -15.07 5.09 -9.11
C VAL A 204 -15.09 6.57 -8.73
N SER A 205 -15.17 7.47 -9.72
CA SER A 205 -15.22 8.91 -9.45
C SER A 205 -16.49 9.30 -8.68
N LYS A 206 -17.64 8.69 -8.97
CA LYS A 206 -18.89 8.94 -8.24
C LYS A 206 -18.79 8.47 -6.78
N PHE A 207 -18.19 7.31 -6.56
CA PHE A 207 -17.98 6.77 -5.22
C PHE A 207 -17.12 7.72 -4.35
N PHE A 208 -15.98 8.19 -4.86
CA PHE A 208 -15.14 9.14 -4.13
C PHE A 208 -15.84 10.49 -3.91
N MET A 209 -16.62 10.96 -4.89
CA MET A 209 -17.40 12.18 -4.73
C MET A 209 -18.45 12.04 -3.63
N HIS A 210 -19.13 10.89 -3.56
CA HIS A 210 -20.09 10.60 -2.51
C HIS A 210 -19.44 10.58 -1.12
N GLN A 211 -18.27 9.95 -0.98
CA GLN A 211 -17.51 9.99 0.28
C GLN A 211 -17.10 11.41 0.68
N LYS A 212 -16.69 12.25 -0.28
CA LYS A 212 -16.36 13.66 -0.02
C LYS A 212 -17.58 14.46 0.41
N LEU A 213 -18.72 14.25 -0.25
CA LEU A 213 -19.98 14.90 0.12
C LEU A 213 -20.45 14.47 1.51
N ALA A 214 -20.37 13.17 1.84
CA ALA A 214 -20.70 12.66 3.16
C ALA A 214 -19.81 13.27 4.24
N ARG A 215 -18.49 13.34 4.02
CA ARG A 215 -17.56 14.00 4.94
C ARG A 215 -17.84 15.49 5.09
N ALA A 216 -18.09 16.20 3.99
CA ALA A 216 -18.43 17.61 4.03
C ALA A 216 -19.74 17.86 4.79
N GLN A 217 -20.77 17.03 4.57
CA GLN A 217 -22.04 17.10 5.31
C GLN A 217 -21.84 16.84 6.81
N ALA A 218 -21.02 15.86 7.18
CA ALA A 218 -20.67 15.60 8.58
C ALA A 218 -19.97 16.81 9.21
N THR A 219 -19.02 17.44 8.50
CA THR A 219 -18.36 18.67 8.97
C THR A 219 -19.36 19.82 9.13
N PHE A 220 -20.23 20.06 8.16
CA PHE A 220 -21.26 21.10 8.27
C PHE A 220 -22.24 20.85 9.41
N ALA A 221 -22.64 19.60 9.64
CA ALA A 221 -23.50 19.24 10.77
C ALA A 221 -22.81 19.51 12.11
N GLN A 222 -21.51 19.16 12.21
CA GLN A 222 -20.72 19.43 13.40
C GLN A 222 -20.57 20.94 13.67
N ASP A 223 -20.26 21.73 12.64
CA ASP A 223 -20.14 23.19 12.76
C ASP A 223 -21.49 23.83 13.15
N ALA A 224 -22.59 23.34 12.57
CA ALA A 224 -23.94 23.78 12.94
C ALA A 224 -24.24 23.50 14.42
N ILE A 225 -23.91 22.30 14.92
CA ILE A 225 -24.07 21.95 16.34
C ILE A 225 -23.22 22.85 17.23
N ASN A 226 -21.93 23.03 16.90
CA ASN A 226 -21.03 23.89 17.66
C ASN A 226 -21.59 25.32 17.77
N SER A 227 -22.06 25.89 16.66
CA SER A 227 -22.65 27.24 16.65
C SER A 227 -23.94 27.35 17.49
N LEU A 228 -24.74 26.26 17.59
CA LEU A 228 -25.94 26.22 18.43
C LEU A 228 -25.58 26.08 19.91
N LEU A 229 -24.53 25.34 20.24
CA LEU A 229 -24.00 25.21 21.59
C LEU A 229 -23.46 26.54 22.11
N GLU A 230 -22.72 27.28 21.29
CA GLU A 230 -22.24 28.64 21.61
C GLU A 230 -23.40 29.59 21.88
N LYS A 231 -24.45 29.57 21.04
CA LYS A 231 -25.67 30.37 21.26
C LYS A 231 -26.35 29.99 22.56
N ARG A 232 -26.44 28.70 22.90
CA ARG A 232 -27.02 28.23 24.16
C ARG A 232 -26.24 28.78 25.36
N GLN A 233 -24.92 28.73 25.30
CA GLN A 233 -24.05 29.27 26.35
C GLN A 233 -24.21 30.80 26.49
N ARG A 234 -24.34 31.53 25.37
CA ARG A 234 -24.64 32.97 25.41
C ARG A 234 -25.97 33.27 26.10
N VAL A 235 -27.04 32.54 25.78
CA VAL A 235 -28.35 32.73 26.45
C VAL A 235 -28.24 32.47 27.95
N GLN A 236 -27.53 31.40 28.36
CA GLN A 236 -27.30 31.10 29.77
C GLN A 236 -26.54 32.22 30.50
N ASN A 237 -25.54 32.82 29.85
CA ASN A 237 -24.82 33.96 30.40
C ASN A 237 -25.73 35.20 30.55
N LEU A 238 -26.55 35.50 29.55
CA LEU A 238 -27.50 36.63 29.61
C LEU A 238 -28.56 36.46 30.71
N MET A 239 -29.02 35.22 30.95
CA MET A 239 -29.90 34.91 32.09
C MET A 239 -29.18 35.15 33.42
N ARG A 240 -27.92 34.73 33.53
CA ARG A 240 -27.09 34.91 34.74
C ARG A 240 -26.81 36.38 35.04
N GLU A 241 -26.63 37.19 34.00
CA GLU A 241 -26.42 38.63 34.09
C GLU A 241 -27.71 39.42 34.38
N GLY A 242 -28.88 38.75 34.41
CA GLY A 242 -30.18 39.38 34.62
C GLY A 242 -30.66 40.22 33.44
N ILE A 243 -30.02 40.10 32.28
CA ILE A 243 -30.41 40.80 31.04
C ILE A 243 -31.65 40.16 30.42
N LEU A 244 -31.80 38.84 30.60
CA LEU A 244 -32.90 38.06 30.02
C LEU A 244 -33.72 37.42 31.14
N THR A 245 -35.05 37.50 31.05
CA THR A 245 -35.92 36.90 32.06
C THR A 245 -35.77 35.36 32.05
N PRO A 246 -35.90 34.67 33.19
CA PRO A 246 -35.75 33.21 33.24
C PRO A 246 -36.68 32.48 32.27
N GLU A 247 -37.93 32.93 32.14
CA GLU A 247 -38.93 32.31 31.27
C GLU A 247 -38.57 32.45 29.78
N GLU A 248 -38.12 33.64 29.35
CA GLU A 248 -37.67 33.85 27.97
C GLU A 248 -36.40 33.04 27.66
N GLY A 249 -35.49 32.94 28.63
CA GLY A 249 -34.24 32.21 28.47
C GLY A 249 -34.45 30.71 28.33
N GLU A 250 -35.33 30.13 29.15
CA GLU A 250 -35.72 28.73 29.05
C GLU A 250 -36.38 28.41 27.71
N ARG A 251 -37.28 29.28 27.21
CA ARG A 251 -37.91 29.11 25.89
C ARG A 251 -36.86 29.07 24.77
N GLN A 252 -35.89 29.98 24.79
CA GLN A 252 -34.80 30.00 23.80
C GLN A 252 -33.90 28.76 23.89
N ILE A 253 -33.55 28.33 25.11
CA ILE A 253 -32.74 27.12 25.32
C ILE A 253 -33.48 25.87 24.81
N GLN A 254 -34.78 25.75 25.08
CA GLN A 254 -35.59 24.65 24.58
C GLN A 254 -35.63 24.62 23.04
N GLU A 255 -35.73 25.79 22.40
CA GLU A 255 -35.68 25.88 20.94
C GLU A 255 -34.31 25.46 20.38
N LEU A 256 -33.21 25.93 20.99
CA LEU A 256 -31.86 25.54 20.61
C LEU A 256 -31.64 24.03 20.76
N ASN A 257 -32.11 23.43 21.86
CA ASN A 257 -32.01 21.98 22.10
C ASN A 257 -32.79 21.17 21.04
N LYS A 258 -33.97 21.63 20.61
CA LYS A 258 -34.71 20.99 19.49
C LYS A 258 -33.91 21.01 18.20
N ARG A 259 -33.25 22.13 17.88
CA ARG A 259 -32.40 22.26 16.68
C ARG A 259 -31.14 21.40 16.78
N ILE A 260 -30.49 21.33 17.94
CA ILE A 260 -29.33 20.45 18.17
C ILE A 260 -29.74 18.99 17.95
N ASN A 261 -30.83 18.54 18.58
CA ASN A 261 -31.32 17.16 18.43
C ASN A 261 -31.69 16.81 16.97
N TYR A 262 -32.20 17.76 16.19
CA TYR A 262 -32.44 17.57 14.77
C TYR A 262 -31.13 17.27 14.00
N TRP A 263 -30.07 18.04 14.24
CA TRP A 263 -28.78 17.84 13.58
C TRP A 263 -28.08 16.56 14.05
N VAL A 264 -28.18 16.21 15.34
CA VAL A 264 -27.66 14.95 15.89
C VAL A 264 -28.32 13.73 15.24
N LYS A 265 -29.63 13.77 14.99
CA LYS A 265 -30.35 12.68 14.31
C LYS A 265 -30.03 12.55 12.82
N LYS A 266 -29.47 13.61 12.20
CA LYS A 266 -29.17 13.67 10.77
C LYS A 266 -27.75 13.21 10.45
N MET A 267 -26.87 13.14 11.46
CA MET A 267 -25.57 12.47 11.38
C MET A 267 -25.73 10.96 11.50
#